data_AF-A0A256XWY3-F1
#
_entry.id   AF-A0A256XWY3-F1
#
_cell.length_a   1.000
_cell.length_b   1.000
_cell.length_c   1.000
_cell.angle_alpha   90.00
_cell.angle_beta   90.00
_cell.angle_gamma   90.00
#
_symmetry.space_group_name_H-M   'P 1'
#
loop_
_entity.id
_entity.type
_entity.pdbx_description
1 polymer ?
#
loop_
_entity_poly.entity_id
_entity_poly.type
_entity_poly.pdbx_seq_one_letter_code
_entity_poly.pdbx_strand_id
1 'polypeptide(L)'
;MIKWLKKIFASFLGKTNQSFKLGLYGPPNAGKTTLANKICLDWLGEEMGTVSDVPHETREINIKESIRIKNDEGKELEFNLVDTPGIATKIDYEDFVKKGLKEKEAKKRAKEATKGVIESIKWLDEVDTVLVVLDATQDPYSQVNVTIIGNLAARNIPVLIVANKTDLKKSKIKRIKAAFPQYKVVGISAKYGKKVDKLYKELFKIARK
;
A
#
# COMPACT_ATOMS: atom_id res chain seq x y z
N MET A 1 21.66 -29.06 9.20
CA MET A 1 23.04 -28.50 9.15
C MET A 1 23.34 -27.74 7.85
N ILE A 2 23.11 -28.33 6.67
CA ILE A 2 23.50 -27.73 5.37
C ILE A 2 22.74 -26.44 4.99
N LYS A 3 21.46 -26.30 5.37
CA LYS A 3 20.66 -25.08 5.12
C LYS A 3 21.14 -23.86 5.92
N TRP A 4 21.69 -24.07 7.12
CA TRP A 4 22.18 -23.01 8.00
C TRP A 4 23.49 -22.42 7.47
N LEU A 5 24.40 -23.28 7.00
CA LEU A 5 25.65 -22.89 6.34
C LEU A 5 25.42 -22.12 5.03
N LYS A 6 24.42 -22.51 4.21
CA LYS A 6 24.03 -21.73 3.02
C LYS A 6 23.53 -20.32 3.37
N LYS A 7 22.81 -20.17 4.49
CA LYS A 7 22.29 -18.86 4.96
C LYS A 7 23.41 -17.95 5.46
N ILE A 8 24.44 -18.52 6.07
CA ILE A 8 25.64 -17.80 6.53
C ILE A 8 26.56 -17.45 5.35
N PHE A 9 26.75 -18.36 4.40
CA PHE A 9 27.54 -18.07 3.19
C PHE A 9 26.86 -17.04 2.28
N ALA A 10 25.52 -17.08 2.15
CA ALA A 10 24.76 -16.05 1.45
C ALA A 10 24.79 -14.67 2.16
N SER A 11 25.07 -14.65 3.48
CA SER A 11 25.26 -13.41 4.24
C SER A 11 26.65 -12.80 4.03
N PHE A 12 27.64 -13.57 3.58
CA PHE A 12 29.05 -13.16 3.49
C PHE A 12 29.51 -12.88 2.05
N LEU A 13 28.84 -13.47 1.05
CA LEU A 13 29.10 -13.25 -0.37
C LEU A 13 28.04 -12.31 -0.96
N GLY A 14 28.30 -11.00 -0.89
CA GLY A 14 27.69 -10.00 -1.77
C GLY A 14 26.19 -9.77 -1.63
N LYS A 15 25.80 -8.88 -0.70
CA LYS A 15 24.54 -8.11 -0.86
C LYS A 15 24.72 -7.15 -2.04
N THR A 16 24.50 -7.63 -3.25
CA THR A 16 24.41 -6.83 -4.46
C THR A 16 23.03 -7.09 -5.10
N ASN A 17 22.21 -6.04 -5.21
CA ASN A 17 20.99 -5.94 -6.02
C ASN A 17 19.79 -6.85 -5.69
N GLN A 18 19.21 -6.75 -4.49
CA GLN A 18 17.76 -6.98 -4.36
C GLN A 18 17.09 -5.62 -4.10
N SER A 19 16.19 -5.22 -5.00
CA SER A 19 15.35 -4.05 -4.85
C SER A 19 14.37 -4.26 -3.68
N PHE A 20 14.21 -3.25 -2.85
CA PHE A 20 13.37 -3.26 -1.66
C PHE A 20 11.89 -3.12 -2.05
N LYS A 21 11.04 -4.12 -1.83
CA LYS A 21 9.65 -4.10 -2.32
C LYS A 21 8.71 -3.40 -1.33
N LEU A 22 8.10 -2.28 -1.73
CA LEU A 22 7.21 -1.46 -0.89
C LEU A 22 5.73 -1.54 -1.33
N GLY A 23 4.88 -2.10 -0.48
CA GLY A 23 3.44 -2.13 -0.72
C GLY A 23 2.69 -0.86 -0.42
N LEU A 24 1.68 -0.56 -1.24
CA LEU A 24 0.73 0.51 -0.97
C LEU A 24 -0.69 -0.05 -0.82
N TYR A 25 -1.15 -0.10 0.42
CA TYR A 25 -2.42 -0.69 0.80
C TYR A 25 -3.33 0.32 1.51
N GLY A 26 -4.61 0.01 1.62
CA GLY A 26 -5.60 0.87 2.27
C GLY A 26 -6.99 0.77 1.65
N PRO A 27 -8.03 1.29 2.33
CA PRO A 27 -9.39 1.24 1.82
C PRO A 27 -9.54 2.00 0.49
N PRO A 28 -10.65 1.77 -0.24
CA PRO A 28 -11.03 2.61 -1.37
C PRO A 28 -11.01 4.09 -0.99
N ASN A 29 -10.62 4.95 -1.94
CA ASN A 29 -10.60 6.41 -1.78
C ASN A 29 -9.72 6.96 -0.63
N ALA A 30 -8.83 6.15 -0.04
CA ALA A 30 -7.84 6.63 0.92
C ALA A 30 -6.79 7.58 0.33
N GLY A 31 -6.71 7.65 -1.01
CA GLY A 31 -5.71 8.43 -1.74
C GLY A 31 -4.39 7.68 -1.97
N LYS A 32 -4.46 6.36 -2.19
CA LYS A 32 -3.31 5.51 -2.55
C LYS A 32 -2.70 5.98 -3.88
N THR A 33 -3.48 6.00 -4.96
CA THR A 33 -3.03 6.44 -6.28
C THR A 33 -2.53 7.88 -6.28
N THR A 34 -3.16 8.78 -5.50
CA THR A 34 -2.66 10.15 -5.32
C THR A 34 -1.29 10.18 -4.66
N LEU A 35 -1.05 9.35 -3.63
CA LEU A 35 0.25 9.25 -2.97
C LEU A 35 1.29 8.63 -3.91
N ALA A 36 0.94 7.56 -4.61
CA ALA A 36 1.75 6.94 -5.64
C ALA A 36 2.21 7.94 -6.70
N ASN A 37 1.28 8.68 -7.29
CA ASN A 37 1.58 9.72 -8.28
C ASN A 37 2.50 10.80 -7.70
N LYS A 38 2.27 11.22 -6.45
CA LYS A 38 3.12 12.21 -5.80
C LYS A 38 4.55 11.71 -5.62
N ILE A 39 4.72 10.45 -5.21
CA ILE A 39 6.02 9.79 -5.10
C ILE A 39 6.70 9.74 -6.47
N CYS A 40 6.01 9.27 -7.51
CA CYS A 40 6.57 9.23 -8.86
C CYS A 40 6.98 10.61 -9.36
N LEU A 41 6.14 11.63 -9.15
CA LEU A 41 6.45 13.00 -9.54
C LEU A 41 7.68 13.54 -8.80
N ASP A 42 7.81 13.27 -7.50
CA ASP A 42 8.94 13.74 -6.68
C ASP A 42 10.29 13.13 -7.12
N TRP A 43 10.29 11.90 -7.63
CA TRP A 43 11.52 11.11 -7.84
C TRP A 43 11.84 10.76 -9.29
N LEU A 44 10.82 10.67 -10.15
CA LEU A 44 10.94 10.31 -11.56
C LEU A 44 10.60 11.49 -12.49
N GLY A 45 9.97 12.54 -11.96
CA GLY A 45 9.54 13.71 -12.75
C GLY A 45 8.30 13.47 -13.62
N GLU A 46 7.65 12.31 -13.50
CA GLU A 46 6.45 11.96 -14.26
C GLU A 46 5.37 11.32 -13.36
N GLU A 47 4.10 11.51 -13.73
CA GLU A 47 2.98 10.92 -13.01
C GLU A 47 2.78 9.44 -13.36
N MET A 48 2.23 8.69 -12.41
CA MET A 48 2.11 7.25 -12.55
C MET A 48 0.93 6.79 -13.44
N GLY A 49 -0.12 7.60 -13.54
CA GLY A 49 -1.34 7.31 -14.30
C GLY A 49 -2.51 8.17 -13.83
N THR A 50 -3.68 8.03 -14.45
CA THR A 50 -4.87 8.81 -14.11
C THR A 50 -5.45 8.41 -12.76
N VAL A 51 -5.76 9.41 -11.92
CA VAL A 51 -6.53 9.22 -10.67
C VAL A 51 -8.01 9.17 -11.03
N SER A 52 -8.74 8.19 -10.49
CA SER A 52 -10.20 8.17 -10.58
C SER A 52 -10.84 8.08 -9.21
N ASP A 53 -11.99 8.73 -9.06
CA ASP A 53 -12.75 8.88 -7.81
C ASP A 53 -13.78 7.75 -7.60
N VAL A 54 -13.91 6.80 -8.53
CA VAL A 54 -14.92 5.73 -8.46
C VAL A 54 -14.44 4.56 -7.59
N PRO A 55 -15.16 4.18 -6.53
CA PRO A 55 -14.84 3.00 -5.73
C PRO A 55 -14.87 1.71 -6.57
N HIS A 56 -13.88 0.83 -6.40
CA HIS A 56 -13.71 -0.46 -7.12
C HIS A 56 -13.21 -0.37 -8.57
N GLU A 57 -12.45 0.68 -8.91
CA GLU A 57 -11.96 0.86 -10.28
C GLU A 57 -10.61 0.20 -10.60
N THR A 58 -9.76 -0.07 -9.60
CA THR A 58 -8.47 -0.76 -9.83
C THR A 58 -8.72 -2.25 -10.10
N ARG A 59 -8.84 -2.62 -11.38
CA ARG A 59 -9.21 -3.96 -11.90
C ARG A 59 -8.02 -4.90 -12.12
N GLU A 60 -6.82 -4.36 -12.24
CA GLU A 60 -5.57 -5.08 -12.40
C GLU A 60 -4.58 -4.58 -11.35
N ILE A 61 -3.70 -5.46 -10.87
CA ILE A 61 -2.60 -5.02 -10.03
C ILE A 61 -1.69 -4.15 -10.89
N ASN A 62 -1.71 -2.85 -10.65
CA ASN A 62 -0.71 -1.96 -11.23
C ASN A 62 0.55 -2.11 -10.38
N ILE A 63 1.45 -2.99 -10.85
CA ILE A 63 2.84 -3.07 -10.37
C ILE A 63 3.62 -2.06 -11.20
N LYS A 64 4.12 -1.00 -10.56
CA LYS A 64 5.14 -0.15 -11.15
C LYS A 64 6.47 -0.45 -10.50
N GLU A 65 7.37 -1.01 -11.29
CA GLU A 65 8.65 -1.51 -10.84
C GLU A 65 9.70 -0.39 -10.77
N SER A 66 10.67 -0.57 -9.86
CA SER A 66 11.94 0.16 -9.86
C SER A 66 11.87 1.68 -9.59
N ILE A 67 10.97 2.14 -8.71
CA ILE A 67 10.99 3.52 -8.22
C ILE A 67 12.19 3.69 -7.29
N ARG A 68 13.18 4.50 -7.69
CA ARG A 68 14.33 4.83 -6.84
C ARG A 68 14.14 6.16 -6.13
N ILE A 69 14.21 6.13 -4.81
CA ILE A 69 14.22 7.33 -3.97
C ILE A 69 15.57 7.46 -3.29
N LYS A 70 16.09 8.68 -3.13
CA LYS A 70 17.38 8.94 -2.47
C LYS A 70 17.20 9.87 -1.27
N ASN A 71 17.69 9.52 -0.10
CA ASN A 71 17.68 10.49 1.00
C ASN A 71 18.82 11.51 0.89
N ASP A 72 18.79 12.55 1.72
CA ASP A 72 19.82 13.60 1.80
C ASP A 72 21.23 13.06 2.14
N GLU A 73 21.32 11.82 2.65
CA GLU A 73 22.57 11.12 2.97
C GLU A 73 23.10 10.27 1.80
N GLY A 74 22.47 10.37 0.61
CA GLY A 74 22.86 9.62 -0.59
C GLY A 74 22.43 8.15 -0.62
N LYS A 75 21.59 7.70 0.32
CA LYS A 75 21.08 6.31 0.35
C LYS A 75 19.93 6.15 -0.62
N GLU A 76 19.99 5.09 -1.41
CA GLU A 76 18.96 4.75 -2.39
C GLU A 76 18.04 3.65 -1.86
N LEU A 77 16.73 3.80 -2.07
CA LEU A 77 15.75 2.73 -1.95
C LEU A 77 15.07 2.57 -3.29
N GLU A 78 15.19 1.39 -3.89
CA GLU A 78 14.44 1.01 -5.09
C GLU A 78 13.23 0.21 -4.65
N PHE A 79 12.02 0.60 -5.02
CA PHE A 79 10.81 -0.14 -4.70
C PHE A 79 9.79 -0.23 -5.81
N ASN A 80 9.04 -1.32 -5.78
CA ASN A 80 7.92 -1.54 -6.67
C ASN A 80 6.66 -1.06 -5.96
N LEU A 81 5.94 -0.12 -6.56
CA LEU A 81 4.63 0.29 -6.06
C LEU A 81 3.58 -0.69 -6.57
N VAL A 82 2.79 -1.22 -5.64
CA VAL A 82 1.68 -2.10 -6.00
C VAL A 82 0.38 -1.55 -5.47
N ASP A 83 -0.44 -1.07 -6.41
CA ASP A 83 -1.83 -0.73 -6.16
C ASP A 83 -2.66 -2.01 -6.26
N THR A 84 -3.04 -2.53 -5.10
CA THR A 84 -3.80 -3.79 -5.00
C THR A 84 -5.31 -3.51 -4.93
N PRO A 85 -6.13 -4.33 -5.62
CA PRO A 85 -7.54 -4.44 -5.31
C PRO A 85 -7.79 -4.64 -3.81
N GLY A 86 -8.93 -4.14 -3.30
CA GLY A 86 -9.25 -4.20 -1.88
C GLY A 86 -9.32 -5.63 -1.35
N ILE A 87 -8.23 -6.11 -0.73
CA ILE A 87 -8.09 -7.46 -0.12
C ILE A 87 -9.26 -7.81 0.82
N ALA A 88 -9.89 -6.80 1.43
CA ALA A 88 -10.97 -6.97 2.41
C ALA A 88 -12.39 -7.04 1.82
N THR A 89 -12.55 -7.01 0.49
CA THR A 89 -13.88 -6.91 -0.11
C THR A 89 -14.45 -8.31 -0.35
N LYS A 90 -15.58 -8.65 0.28
CA LYS A 90 -16.37 -9.82 -0.15
C LYS A 90 -16.86 -9.53 -1.56
N ILE A 91 -16.51 -10.39 -2.50
CA ILE A 91 -16.92 -10.25 -3.89
C ILE A 91 -18.05 -11.25 -4.12
N ASP A 92 -19.27 -10.73 -4.18
CA ASP A 92 -20.44 -11.51 -4.52
C ASP A 92 -20.98 -11.05 -5.88
N TYR A 93 -21.26 -11.98 -6.78
CA TYR A 93 -21.81 -11.61 -8.10
C TYR A 93 -23.19 -10.96 -7.95
N GLU A 94 -23.94 -11.33 -6.91
CA GLU A 94 -25.25 -10.75 -6.62
C GLU A 94 -25.18 -9.24 -6.36
N ASP A 95 -24.08 -8.75 -5.78
CA ASP A 95 -23.87 -7.31 -5.54
C ASP A 95 -23.70 -6.54 -6.85
N PHE A 96 -23.18 -7.20 -7.89
CA PHE A 96 -23.13 -6.63 -9.24
C PHE A 96 -24.49 -6.69 -9.91
N VAL A 97 -25.25 -7.78 -9.76
CA VAL A 97 -26.63 -7.89 -10.29
C VAL A 97 -27.53 -6.79 -9.69
N LYS A 98 -27.46 -6.57 -8.38
CA LYS A 98 -28.17 -5.47 -7.69
C LYS A 98 -27.80 -4.08 -8.22
N LYS A 99 -26.61 -3.92 -8.80
CA LYS A 99 -26.13 -2.70 -9.45
C LYS A 99 -26.50 -2.63 -10.95
N GLY A 100 -27.40 -3.50 -11.43
CA GLY A 100 -27.94 -3.48 -12.78
C GLY A 100 -27.17 -4.30 -13.82
N LEU A 101 -26.20 -5.12 -13.39
CA LEU A 101 -25.46 -5.99 -14.32
C LEU A 101 -26.26 -7.24 -14.67
N LYS A 102 -26.23 -7.62 -15.95
CA LYS A 102 -26.74 -8.92 -16.39
C LYS A 102 -25.96 -10.02 -15.70
N GLU A 103 -26.65 -11.08 -15.28
CA GLU A 103 -26.08 -12.14 -14.44
C GLU A 103 -24.79 -12.75 -15.02
N LYS A 104 -24.73 -12.97 -16.33
CA LYS A 104 -23.53 -13.49 -17.02
C LYS A 104 -22.33 -12.53 -16.90
N GLU A 105 -22.57 -11.23 -16.99
CA GLU A 105 -21.54 -10.19 -16.84
C GLU A 105 -21.14 -10.01 -15.37
N ALA A 106 -22.11 -10.05 -14.46
CA ALA A 106 -21.89 -10.01 -13.02
C ALA A 106 -20.99 -11.17 -12.53
N LYS A 107 -21.26 -12.40 -12.99
CA LYS A 107 -20.43 -13.58 -12.69
C LYS A 107 -19.01 -13.43 -13.24
N LYS A 108 -18.86 -12.91 -14.47
CA LYS A 108 -17.55 -12.63 -15.06
C LYS A 108 -16.78 -11.59 -14.20
N ARG A 109 -17.43 -10.49 -13.82
CA ARG A 109 -16.83 -9.46 -12.95
C ARG A 109 -16.43 -9.99 -11.58
N ALA A 110 -17.26 -10.81 -10.96
CA ALA A 110 -16.94 -11.40 -9.67
C ALA A 110 -15.69 -12.30 -9.75
N LYS A 111 -15.56 -13.09 -10.83
CA LYS A 111 -14.38 -13.94 -11.07
C LYS A 111 -13.11 -13.11 -11.27
N GLU A 112 -13.17 -12.04 -12.05
CA GLU A 112 -12.04 -11.12 -12.28
C GLU A 112 -11.59 -10.44 -10.99
N ALA A 113 -12.53 -9.87 -10.23
CA ALA A 113 -12.21 -9.24 -8.95
C ALA A 113 -11.62 -10.24 -7.94
N THR A 114 -12.12 -11.49 -7.91
CA THR A 114 -11.58 -12.54 -7.04
C THR A 114 -10.14 -12.88 -7.40
N LYS A 115 -9.84 -12.97 -8.69
CA LYS A 115 -8.47 -13.19 -9.18
C LYS A 115 -7.53 -12.05 -8.74
N GLY A 116 -7.96 -10.79 -8.86
CA GLY A 116 -7.19 -9.64 -8.39
C GLY A 116 -6.90 -9.67 -6.88
N VAL A 117 -7.84 -10.14 -6.06
CA VAL A 117 -7.61 -10.34 -4.62
C VAL A 117 -6.58 -11.44 -4.37
N ILE A 118 -6.66 -12.57 -5.07
CA ILE A 118 -5.68 -13.67 -4.92
C ILE A 118 -4.27 -13.20 -5.29
N GLU A 119 -4.13 -12.48 -6.40
CA GLU A 119 -2.84 -11.93 -6.81
C GLU A 119 -2.31 -10.91 -5.80
N SER A 120 -3.18 -10.11 -5.19
CA SER A 120 -2.81 -9.16 -4.13
C SER A 120 -2.28 -9.87 -2.89
N ILE A 121 -2.88 -11.01 -2.53
CA ILE A 121 -2.40 -11.83 -1.41
C ILE A 121 -1.03 -12.42 -1.72
N LYS A 122 -0.81 -12.96 -2.92
CA LYS A 122 0.52 -13.46 -3.32
C LYS A 122 1.58 -12.36 -3.25
N TRP A 123 1.19 -11.14 -3.63
CA TRP A 123 2.09 -10.02 -3.58
C TRP A 123 2.51 -9.63 -2.15
N LEU A 124 1.67 -9.89 -1.14
CA LEU A 124 2.05 -9.70 0.27
C LEU A 124 3.21 -10.60 0.71
N ASP A 125 3.40 -11.76 0.07
CA ASP A 125 4.52 -12.65 0.42
C ASP A 125 5.86 -12.15 -0.15
N GLU A 126 5.81 -11.16 -1.05
CA GLU A 126 6.99 -10.60 -1.71
C GLU A 126 7.41 -9.22 -1.18
N VAL A 127 6.60 -8.57 -0.34
CA VAL A 127 6.92 -7.23 0.17
C VAL A 127 7.85 -7.24 1.37
N ASP A 128 8.79 -6.29 1.38
CA ASP A 128 9.64 -6.03 2.53
C ASP A 128 8.97 -5.07 3.53
N THR A 129 8.10 -4.17 3.06
CA THR A 129 7.37 -3.22 3.91
C THR A 129 6.08 -2.78 3.23
N VAL A 130 5.09 -2.39 4.02
CA VAL A 130 3.81 -1.87 3.52
C VAL A 130 3.50 -0.49 4.10
N LEU A 131 3.18 0.45 3.23
CA LEU A 131 2.46 1.68 3.56
C LEU A 131 0.95 1.40 3.59
N VAL A 132 0.32 1.55 4.75
CA VAL A 132 -1.14 1.50 4.87
C VAL A 132 -1.69 2.91 4.87
N VAL A 133 -2.27 3.35 3.75
CA VAL A 133 -2.89 4.66 3.59
C VAL A 133 -4.31 4.64 4.14
N LEU A 134 -4.56 5.45 5.16
CA LEU A 134 -5.88 5.63 5.77
C LEU A 134 -6.34 7.07 5.58
N ASP A 135 -7.61 7.27 5.23
CA ASP A 135 -8.23 8.60 5.20
C ASP A 135 -8.41 9.10 6.63
N ALA A 136 -7.67 10.15 7.01
CA ALA A 136 -7.72 10.70 8.36
C ALA A 136 -9.04 11.40 8.72
N THR A 137 -9.95 11.58 7.76
CA THR A 137 -11.30 12.11 8.00
C THR A 137 -12.33 11.03 8.35
N GLN A 138 -11.99 9.76 8.12
CA GLN A 138 -12.89 8.62 8.31
C GLN A 138 -12.65 7.93 9.67
N ASP A 139 -13.52 6.98 9.99
CA ASP A 139 -13.36 6.15 11.18
C ASP A 139 -12.24 5.11 10.99
N PRO A 140 -11.17 5.11 11.81
CA PRO A 140 -10.08 4.15 11.65
C PRO A 140 -10.48 2.69 11.91
N TYR A 141 -11.55 2.45 12.68
CA TYR A 141 -12.01 1.11 13.07
C TYR A 141 -12.89 0.41 12.05
N SER A 142 -12.98 0.92 10.82
CA SER A 142 -13.73 0.25 9.76
C SER A 142 -13.25 -1.20 9.57
N GLN A 143 -14.19 -2.11 9.27
CA GLN A 143 -13.88 -3.52 9.05
C GLN A 143 -12.77 -3.71 8.00
N VAL A 144 -12.78 -2.89 6.95
CA VAL A 144 -11.76 -2.88 5.90
C VAL A 144 -10.37 -2.58 6.47
N ASN A 145 -10.24 -1.53 7.28
CA ASN A 145 -8.95 -1.14 7.87
C ASN A 145 -8.42 -2.23 8.82
N VAL A 146 -9.28 -2.75 9.69
CA VAL A 146 -8.94 -3.80 10.65
C VAL A 146 -8.51 -5.07 9.92
N THR A 147 -9.21 -5.44 8.84
CA THR A 147 -8.87 -6.62 8.03
C THR A 147 -7.53 -6.47 7.32
N ILE A 148 -7.26 -5.30 6.72
CA ILE A 148 -5.97 -5.04 6.05
C ILE A 148 -4.83 -5.13 7.07
N ILE A 149 -4.94 -4.41 8.19
CA ILE A 149 -3.88 -4.35 9.20
C ILE A 149 -3.69 -5.72 9.88
N GLY A 150 -4.78 -6.43 10.20
CA GLY A 150 -4.71 -7.77 10.77
C GLY A 150 -4.01 -8.78 9.86
N ASN A 151 -4.26 -8.73 8.55
CA ASN A 151 -3.59 -9.61 7.58
C ASN A 151 -2.09 -9.34 7.46
N LEU A 152 -1.68 -8.06 7.54
CA LEU A 152 -0.28 -7.65 7.51
C LEU A 152 0.44 -8.07 8.81
N ALA A 153 -0.22 -7.87 9.95
CA ALA A 153 0.26 -8.27 11.26
C ALA A 153 0.51 -9.78 11.35
N ALA A 154 -0.45 -10.59 10.86
CA ALA A 154 -0.35 -12.04 10.87
C ALA A 154 0.84 -12.59 10.05
N ARG A 155 1.34 -11.81 9.08
CA ARG A 155 2.49 -12.14 8.23
C ARG A 155 3.81 -11.55 8.72
N ASN A 156 3.81 -10.82 9.85
CA ASN A 156 4.96 -10.08 10.35
C ASN A 156 5.56 -9.10 9.33
N ILE A 157 4.74 -8.57 8.42
CA ILE A 157 5.18 -7.58 7.45
C ILE A 157 5.35 -6.22 8.16
N PRO A 158 6.50 -5.54 8.05
CA PRO A 158 6.67 -4.19 8.57
C PRO A 158 5.64 -3.21 7.97
N VAL A 159 4.97 -2.45 8.83
CA VAL A 159 3.91 -1.51 8.43
C VAL A 159 4.23 -0.09 8.88
N LEU A 160 4.05 0.86 7.96
CA LEU A 160 3.98 2.30 8.23
C LEU A 160 2.60 2.81 7.85
N ILE A 161 1.85 3.35 8.81
CA ILE A 161 0.53 3.89 8.55
C ILE A 161 0.65 5.35 8.07
N VAL A 162 0.00 5.63 6.95
CA VAL A 162 -0.07 6.96 6.35
C VAL A 162 -1.47 7.54 6.57
N ALA A 163 -1.60 8.46 7.53
CA ALA A 163 -2.84 9.21 7.76
C ALA A 163 -2.97 10.33 6.72
N ASN A 164 -3.66 10.06 5.62
CA ASN A 164 -3.78 10.95 4.46
C ASN A 164 -4.94 11.95 4.60
N LYS A 165 -5.00 12.93 3.70
CA LYS A 165 -6.01 14.02 3.65
C LYS A 165 -5.99 14.94 4.86
N THR A 166 -4.80 15.23 5.39
CA THR A 166 -4.64 16.13 6.56
C THR A 166 -4.89 17.60 6.27
N ASP A 167 -5.07 17.95 4.99
CA ASP A 167 -5.56 19.25 4.54
C ASP A 167 -7.04 19.49 4.87
N LEU A 168 -7.83 18.43 5.08
CA LEU A 168 -9.25 18.55 5.38
C LEU A 168 -9.49 18.84 6.87
N LYS A 169 -10.40 19.79 7.17
CA LYS A 169 -10.74 20.21 8.54
C LYS A 169 -11.18 19.07 9.46
N LYS A 170 -11.81 18.03 8.91
CA LYS A 170 -12.28 16.84 9.66
C LYS A 170 -11.16 15.84 10.00
N SER A 171 -9.93 16.07 9.53
CA SER A 171 -8.82 15.16 9.73
C SER A 171 -8.46 14.99 11.21
N LYS A 172 -8.36 13.73 11.68
CA LYS A 172 -8.08 13.36 13.07
C LYS A 172 -6.97 12.31 13.16
N ILE A 173 -5.74 12.71 12.86
CA ILE A 173 -4.55 11.82 12.93
C ILE A 173 -4.42 11.12 14.29
N LYS A 174 -4.74 11.82 15.39
CA LYS A 174 -4.69 11.26 16.76
C LYS A 174 -5.60 10.04 16.92
N ARG A 175 -6.75 9.98 16.22
CA ARG A 175 -7.65 8.81 16.26
C ARG A 175 -7.01 7.59 15.60
N ILE A 176 -6.34 7.76 14.46
CA ILE A 176 -5.61 6.67 13.81
C ILE A 176 -4.49 6.16 14.72
N LYS A 177 -3.73 7.07 15.35
CA LYS A 177 -2.68 6.70 16.31
C LYS A 177 -3.21 5.91 17.50
N ALA A 178 -4.37 6.31 18.04
CA ALA A 178 -5.00 5.61 19.15
C ALA A 178 -5.55 4.23 18.75
N ALA A 179 -6.06 4.10 17.52
CA ALA A 179 -6.58 2.84 17.00
C ALA A 179 -5.47 1.81 16.72
N PHE A 180 -4.29 2.28 16.35
CA PHE A 180 -3.17 1.45 15.90
C PHE A 180 -1.86 1.84 16.60
N PRO A 181 -1.80 1.81 17.95
CA PRO A 181 -0.70 2.36 18.74
C PRO A 181 0.64 1.65 18.53
N GLN A 182 0.62 0.39 18.10
CA GLN A 182 1.80 -0.42 17.80
C GLN A 182 2.49 -0.02 16.49
N TYR A 183 1.81 0.75 15.62
CA TYR A 183 2.35 1.16 14.33
C TYR A 183 2.77 2.62 14.34
N LYS A 184 3.84 2.92 13.59
CA LYS A 184 4.18 4.31 13.33
C LYS A 184 3.13 4.93 12.40
N VAL A 185 2.67 6.14 12.74
CA VAL A 185 1.70 6.90 11.93
C VAL A 185 2.30 8.23 11.48
N VAL A 186 2.31 8.47 10.18
CA VAL A 186 2.72 9.74 9.56
C VAL A 186 1.51 10.40 8.92
N GLY A 187 1.24 11.65 9.30
CA GLY A 187 0.14 12.42 8.72
C GLY A 187 0.60 13.28 7.55
N ILE A 188 -0.05 13.13 6.39
CA ILE A 188 0.30 13.82 5.15
C ILE A 188 -0.92 14.38 4.42
N SER A 189 -0.69 15.24 3.43
CA SER A 189 -1.66 15.47 2.36
C SER A 189 -0.99 15.11 1.04
N ALA A 190 -1.35 13.95 0.47
CA ALA A 190 -0.82 13.52 -0.81
C ALA A 190 -1.15 14.52 -1.92
N LYS A 191 -2.40 15.03 -1.95
CA LYS A 191 -2.88 15.99 -2.95
C LYS A 191 -2.04 17.28 -3.01
N TYR A 192 -1.61 17.79 -1.85
CA TYR A 192 -0.87 19.04 -1.76
C TYR A 192 0.63 18.85 -1.45
N GLY A 193 1.11 17.60 -1.43
CA GLY A 193 2.49 17.28 -1.06
C GLY A 193 2.90 17.64 0.38
N LYS A 194 1.95 17.96 1.28
CA LYS A 194 2.29 18.42 2.63
C LYS A 194 2.81 17.27 3.48
N LYS A 195 3.98 17.47 4.10
CA LYS A 195 4.65 16.53 5.03
C LYS A 195 5.07 15.19 4.40
N VAL A 196 5.13 15.12 3.07
CA VAL A 196 5.57 13.90 2.35
C VAL A 196 7.07 13.65 2.57
N ASP A 197 7.87 14.70 2.77
CA ASP A 197 9.27 14.62 3.23
C ASP A 197 9.41 13.80 4.54
N LYS A 198 8.47 13.98 5.48
CA LYS A 198 8.46 13.23 6.74
C LYS A 198 8.11 11.76 6.52
N LEU A 199 7.26 11.46 5.54
CA LEU A 199 6.96 10.09 5.15
C LEU A 199 8.22 9.40 4.63
N TYR A 200 8.98 10.05 3.73
CA TYR A 200 10.24 9.50 3.23
C TYR A 200 11.22 9.22 4.37
N LYS A 201 11.43 10.18 5.27
CA LYS A 201 12.33 10.02 6.42
C LYS A 201 11.97 8.82 7.30
N GLU A 202 10.69 8.56 7.54
CA GLU A 202 10.26 7.41 8.34
C GLU A 202 10.31 6.09 7.55
N LEU A 203 10.03 6.13 6.24
CA LEU A 203 10.18 4.98 5.36
C LEU A 203 11.62 4.47 5.35
N PHE A 204 12.61 5.35 5.21
CA PHE A 204 14.04 4.99 5.29
C PHE A 204 14.46 4.41 6.65
N LYS A 205 13.74 4.71 7.74
CA LYS A 205 14.01 4.12 9.06
C LYS A 205 13.44 2.71 9.18
N ILE A 206 12.26 2.47 8.61
CA ILE A 206 11.60 1.16 8.64
C ILE A 206 12.27 0.18 7.67
N ALA A 207 12.66 0.65 6.48
CA ALA A 207 13.35 -0.16 5.47
C ALA A 207 14.74 -0.70 5.90
N ARG A 208 15.30 -0.23 7.02
CA ARG A 208 16.61 -0.65 7.54
C ARG A 208 16.56 -1.82 8.54
N LYS A 209 15.37 -2.26 8.96
CA LYS A 209 15.20 -3.40 9.89
C LYS A 209 14.85 -4.66 9.12
#